data_AF-A0A6N6SY12-F1
#
_entry.id   AF-A0A6N6SY12-F1
#
_cell.length_a   1.000
_cell.length_b   1.000
_cell.length_c   1.000
_cell.angle_alpha   90.00
_cell.angle_beta   90.00
_cell.angle_gamma   90.00
#
_symmetry.space_group_name_H-M   'P 1'
#
loop_
_entity.id
_entity.type
_entity.pdbx_description
1 polymer ?
#
loop_
_entity_poly.entity_id
_entity_poly.type
_entity_poly.pdbx_seq_one_letter_code
_entity_poly.pdbx_strand_id
1 'polypeptide(L)'
;MVERSANVSEPQRPAPRIGPRVISSIEEAMVARRGPRVLTAGDTRPVDQLLHAMRTVKAARFSAASRFERKHTLSQFAMAIVSLYFVGLSVWQAVYAATIDEPTNRLLTLVSIMSSIFLLVLALIEAMNDYRIKAHHMHTCALAVNDLYHEFKINRPSDAAAVQEFRRRYNEVVRSCPINHSRVDYAMARAERGVPWTEKASARLQYACDVYALYGLSMAVPPIVLLLFR
;
A
#
# COMPACT_ATOMS: atom_id res chain seq x y z
N MET A 1 50.64 7.17 -48.68
CA MET A 1 49.70 7.62 -49.73
C MET A 1 48.31 7.22 -49.24
N VAL A 2 47.80 7.85 -48.17
CA VAL A 2 46.91 9.03 -48.16
C VAL A 2 45.88 8.99 -49.28
N GLU A 3 44.73 8.36 -49.01
CA GLU A 3 43.48 8.70 -49.70
C GLU A 3 42.38 8.94 -48.66
N ARG A 4 41.77 10.12 -48.80
CA ARG A 4 40.75 10.71 -47.95
C ARG A 4 39.40 10.03 -48.22
N SER A 5 38.81 9.39 -47.21
CA SER A 5 37.37 9.12 -47.22
C SER A 5 36.61 10.38 -46.80
N ALA A 6 35.84 10.92 -47.75
CA ALA A 6 34.98 12.07 -47.56
C ALA A 6 33.83 11.75 -46.59
N ASN A 7 33.74 12.52 -45.51
CA ASN A 7 32.61 12.53 -44.59
C ASN A 7 31.51 13.41 -45.19
N VAL A 8 30.42 12.80 -45.65
CA VAL A 8 29.24 13.50 -46.17
C VAL A 8 28.39 13.95 -44.98
N SER A 9 28.43 15.24 -44.67
CA SER A 9 27.59 15.89 -43.68
C SER A 9 26.17 16.08 -44.21
N GLU A 10 25.19 15.41 -43.59
CA GLU A 10 23.76 15.68 -43.81
C GLU A 10 23.39 17.11 -43.35
N PRO A 11 22.56 17.85 -44.11
CA PRO A 11 22.04 19.14 -43.67
C PRO A 11 21.00 18.92 -42.56
N GLN A 12 21.38 19.29 -41.34
CA GLN A 12 20.52 19.35 -40.17
C GLN A 12 19.35 20.30 -40.46
N ARG A 13 18.13 19.76 -40.61
CA ARG A 13 16.91 20.58 -40.81
C ARG A 13 16.75 21.51 -39.60
N PRO A 14 16.56 22.83 -39.79
CA PRO A 14 16.34 23.73 -38.67
C PRO A 14 15.04 23.35 -37.96
N ALA A 15 15.13 23.13 -36.64
CA ALA A 15 13.96 22.94 -35.81
C ALA A 15 12.97 24.09 -36.02
N PRO A 16 11.65 23.82 -36.11
CA PRO A 16 10.67 24.86 -36.33
C PRO A 16 10.80 25.92 -35.23
N ARG A 17 11.19 27.14 -35.60
CA ARG A 17 11.25 28.28 -34.68
C ARG A 17 9.80 28.64 -34.33
N ILE A 18 9.32 28.10 -33.23
CA ILE A 18 8.07 28.52 -32.61
C ILE A 18 8.25 30.00 -32.24
N GLY A 19 7.56 30.88 -32.95
CA GLY A 19 7.68 32.32 -32.75
C GLY A 19 7.28 32.71 -31.32
N PRO A 20 7.91 33.75 -30.73
CA PRO A 20 7.63 34.21 -29.36
C PRO A 20 6.15 34.54 -29.12
N ARG A 21 5.42 34.91 -30.19
CA ARG A 21 3.99 35.21 -30.18
C ARG A 21 3.10 33.98 -29.93
N VAL A 22 3.56 32.78 -30.29
CA VAL A 22 2.83 31.53 -30.03
C VAL A 22 3.00 31.12 -28.57
N ILE A 23 4.22 31.27 -28.04
CA ILE A 23 4.51 30.98 -26.62
C ILE A 23 3.71 31.94 -25.73
N SER A 24 3.69 33.24 -26.04
CA SER A 24 2.87 34.20 -25.28
C SER A 24 1.38 33.90 -25.38
N SER A 25 0.87 33.48 -26.54
CA SER A 25 -0.55 33.11 -26.69
C SER A 25 -0.95 31.85 -25.93
N ILE A 26 -0.04 30.87 -25.82
CA ILE A 26 -0.25 29.65 -25.03
C ILE A 26 -0.15 29.99 -23.55
N GLU A 27 0.80 30.82 -23.15
CA GLU A 27 0.96 31.26 -21.77
C GLU A 27 -0.23 32.11 -21.31
N GLU A 28 -0.72 33.03 -22.15
CA GLU A 28 -1.95 33.78 -21.94
C GLU A 28 -3.18 32.85 -21.90
N ALA A 29 -3.28 31.86 -22.79
CA ALA A 29 -4.38 30.90 -22.76
C ALA A 29 -4.34 29.96 -21.54
N MET A 30 -3.13 29.61 -21.06
CA MET A 30 -2.92 28.82 -19.85
C MET A 30 -3.19 29.63 -18.58
N VAL A 31 -2.84 30.92 -18.56
CA VAL A 31 -3.16 31.87 -17.49
C VAL A 31 -4.67 32.16 -17.47
N ALA A 32 -5.31 32.34 -18.63
CA ALA A 32 -6.77 32.49 -18.73
C ALA A 32 -7.53 31.23 -18.27
N ARG A 33 -6.98 30.02 -18.50
CA ARG A 33 -7.50 28.77 -17.93
C ARG A 33 -7.21 28.61 -16.43
N ARG A 34 -6.20 29.28 -15.90
CA ARG A 34 -5.82 29.30 -14.46
C ARG A 34 -6.48 30.43 -13.68
N GLY A 35 -7.25 31.32 -14.32
CA GLY A 35 -8.10 32.26 -13.62
C GLY A 35 -9.02 31.51 -12.64
N PRO A 36 -9.31 32.07 -11.45
CA PRO A 36 -10.22 31.43 -10.52
C PRO A 36 -11.53 31.16 -11.25
N ARG A 37 -11.85 29.88 -11.47
CA ARG A 37 -13.10 29.48 -12.08
C ARG A 37 -14.20 30.00 -11.16
N VAL A 38 -14.79 31.13 -11.52
CA VAL A 38 -15.89 31.74 -10.79
C VAL A 38 -16.99 30.68 -10.74
N LEU A 39 -17.28 30.20 -9.54
CA LEU A 39 -18.43 29.33 -9.33
C LEU A 39 -19.65 30.17 -9.69
N THR A 40 -20.32 29.80 -10.77
CA THR A 40 -21.61 30.38 -11.09
C THR A 40 -22.59 29.92 -10.00
N ALA A 41 -23.40 30.85 -9.49
CA ALA A 41 -24.40 30.55 -8.48
C ALA A 41 -25.31 29.41 -9.00
N GLY A 42 -25.14 28.20 -8.46
CA GLY A 42 -25.84 26.99 -8.90
C GLY A 42 -24.95 25.81 -9.33
N ASP A 43 -23.64 25.99 -9.55
CA ASP A 43 -22.74 24.87 -9.90
C ASP A 43 -22.28 24.09 -8.66
N THR A 44 -23.01 23.02 -8.29
CA THR A 44 -22.65 22.15 -7.15
C THR A 44 -21.51 21.19 -7.45
N ARG A 45 -21.08 21.06 -8.72
CA ARG A 45 -20.10 20.05 -9.16
C ARG A 45 -18.81 20.08 -8.34
N PRO A 46 -18.21 21.24 -8.00
CA PRO A 46 -16.96 21.28 -7.25
C PRO A 46 -17.11 20.84 -5.79
N VAL A 47 -18.26 21.15 -5.17
CA VAL A 47 -18.62 20.69 -3.83
C VAL A 47 -18.81 19.17 -3.85
N ASP A 48 -19.57 18.66 -4.81
CA ASP A 48 -19.84 17.22 -4.95
C ASP A 48 -18.57 16.41 -5.25
N GLN A 49 -17.68 16.95 -6.09
CA GLN A 49 -16.37 16.34 -6.38
C GLN A 49 -15.48 16.28 -5.14
N LEU A 50 -15.41 17.35 -4.35
CA LEU A 50 -14.59 17.37 -3.14
C LEU A 50 -15.16 16.43 -2.07
N LEU A 51 -16.48 16.42 -1.87
CA LEU A 51 -17.16 15.46 -0.99
C LEU A 51 -16.89 14.01 -1.42
N HIS A 52 -16.97 13.73 -2.72
CA HIS A 52 -16.70 12.39 -3.25
C HIS A 52 -15.25 11.98 -3.02
N ALA A 53 -14.30 12.88 -3.28
CA ALA A 53 -12.88 12.64 -3.05
C ALA A 53 -12.58 12.36 -1.57
N MET A 54 -13.04 13.23 -0.66
CA MET A 54 -12.89 13.07 0.79
C MET A 54 -13.47 11.74 1.27
N ARG A 55 -14.70 11.41 0.87
CA ARG A 55 -15.36 10.14 1.23
C ARG A 55 -14.56 8.93 0.74
N THR A 56 -13.95 9.02 -0.43
CA THR A 56 -13.15 7.96 -1.06
C THR A 56 -11.82 7.73 -0.40
N VAL A 57 -11.05 8.79 -0.20
CA VAL A 57 -9.76 8.70 0.49
C VAL A 57 -9.94 8.26 1.94
N LYS A 58 -10.96 8.78 2.62
CA LYS A 58 -11.33 8.35 3.97
C LYS A 58 -11.56 6.84 4.05
N ALA A 59 -12.46 6.33 3.21
CA ALA A 59 -12.80 4.91 3.22
C ALA A 59 -11.58 4.04 2.89
N ALA A 60 -10.80 4.40 1.87
CA ALA A 60 -9.58 3.67 1.49
C ALA A 60 -8.54 3.64 2.62
N ARG A 61 -8.37 4.74 3.38
CA ARG A 61 -7.43 4.80 4.50
C ARG A 61 -7.89 3.99 5.72
N PHE A 62 -9.20 3.96 6.00
CA PHE A 62 -9.73 3.04 7.03
C PHE A 62 -9.51 1.58 6.64
N SER A 63 -9.79 1.21 5.38
CA SER A 63 -9.51 -0.14 4.90
C SER A 63 -8.02 -0.48 4.99
N ALA A 64 -7.13 0.46 4.67
CA ALA A 64 -5.69 0.29 4.83
C ALA A 64 -5.26 0.08 6.29
N ALA A 65 -5.83 0.85 7.22
CA ALA A 65 -5.56 0.70 8.64
C ALA A 65 -5.95 -0.70 9.14
N SER A 66 -7.17 -1.15 8.84
CA SER A 66 -7.63 -2.50 9.21
C SER A 66 -6.80 -3.61 8.54
N ARG A 67 -6.29 -3.39 7.33
CA ARG A 67 -5.38 -4.34 6.67
C ARG A 67 -4.06 -4.46 7.40
N PHE A 68 -3.44 -3.34 7.79
CA PHE A 68 -2.17 -3.36 8.53
C PHE A 68 -2.32 -3.98 9.92
N GLU A 69 -3.41 -3.71 10.64
CA GLU A 69 -3.72 -4.39 11.91
C GLU A 69 -3.81 -5.90 11.73
N ARG A 70 -4.56 -6.36 10.71
CA ARG A 70 -4.68 -7.79 10.42
C ARG A 70 -3.35 -8.42 10.02
N LYS A 71 -2.56 -7.75 9.18
CA LYS A 71 -1.21 -8.24 8.82
C LYS A 71 -0.33 -8.39 10.05
N HIS A 72 -0.37 -7.42 10.97
CA HIS A 72 0.38 -7.50 12.23
C HIS A 72 -0.04 -8.71 13.07
N THR A 73 -1.33 -8.89 13.33
CA THR A 73 -1.83 -10.02 14.13
C THR A 73 -1.52 -11.36 13.46
N LEU A 74 -1.70 -11.47 12.14
CA LEU A 74 -1.41 -12.70 11.39
C LEU A 74 0.08 -13.01 11.36
N SER A 75 0.94 -12.00 11.20
CA SER A 75 2.39 -12.20 11.22
C SER A 75 2.87 -12.68 12.58
N GLN A 76 2.40 -12.04 13.66
CA GLN A 76 2.69 -12.48 15.03
C GLN A 76 2.21 -13.90 15.30
N PHE A 77 1.00 -14.23 14.86
CA PHE A 77 0.44 -15.57 15.02
C PHE A 77 1.21 -16.63 14.22
N ALA A 78 1.58 -16.31 12.97
CA ALA A 78 2.39 -17.20 12.14
C ALA A 78 3.78 -17.43 12.76
N MET A 79 4.44 -16.38 13.25
CA MET A 79 5.71 -16.52 13.97
C MET A 79 5.58 -17.37 15.23
N ALA A 80 4.50 -17.21 16.00
CA ALA A 80 4.25 -18.03 17.19
C ALA A 80 4.09 -19.51 16.83
N ILE A 81 3.40 -19.83 15.73
CA ILE A 81 3.24 -21.22 15.26
C ILE A 81 4.54 -21.80 14.72
N VAL A 82 5.30 -21.04 13.92
CA VAL A 82 6.62 -21.47 13.44
C VAL A 82 7.56 -21.71 14.63
N SER A 83 7.55 -20.82 15.63
CA SER A 83 8.29 -21.00 16.89
C SER A 83 7.87 -22.28 17.60
N LEU A 84 6.57 -22.54 17.72
CA LEU A 84 6.04 -23.75 18.33
C LEU A 84 6.53 -25.02 17.61
N TYR A 85 6.61 -25.00 16.28
CA TYR A 85 7.17 -26.13 15.52
C TYR A 85 8.65 -26.36 15.82
N PHE A 86 9.47 -25.31 15.84
CA PHE A 86 10.89 -25.45 16.13
C PHE A 86 11.16 -25.90 17.56
N VAL A 87 10.48 -25.30 18.54
CA VAL A 87 10.58 -25.72 19.95
C VAL A 87 10.07 -27.16 20.12
N GLY A 88 8.95 -27.50 19.49
CA GLY A 88 8.41 -28.86 19.52
C GLY A 88 9.38 -29.89 18.93
N LEU A 89 10.06 -29.55 17.83
CA LEU A 89 11.09 -30.40 17.23
C LEU A 89 12.29 -30.57 18.18
N SER A 90 12.76 -29.50 18.82
CA SER A 90 13.85 -29.57 19.80
C SER A 90 13.49 -30.44 21.01
N VAL A 91 12.26 -30.31 21.53
CA VAL A 91 11.77 -31.12 22.66
C VAL A 91 11.62 -32.58 22.26
N TRP A 92 11.05 -32.85 21.08
CA TRP A 92 10.94 -34.22 20.54
C TRP A 92 12.31 -34.88 20.43
N GLN A 93 13.28 -34.18 19.84
CA GLN A 93 14.66 -34.67 19.73
C GLN A 93 15.25 -35.00 21.11
N ALA A 94 15.07 -34.12 22.11
CA ALA A 94 15.59 -34.33 23.46
C ALA A 94 14.98 -35.55 24.16
N VAL A 95 13.67 -35.79 23.98
CA VAL A 95 12.95 -36.91 24.60
C VAL A 95 13.32 -38.25 23.94
N TYR A 96 13.43 -38.27 22.61
CA TYR A 96 13.67 -39.50 21.84
C TYR A 96 15.15 -39.71 21.47
N ALA A 97 16.07 -38.92 22.04
CA ALA A 97 17.50 -38.95 21.73
C ALA A 97 18.11 -40.36 21.82
N ALA A 98 17.66 -41.19 22.78
CA ALA A 98 18.15 -42.56 22.97
C ALA A 98 17.71 -43.55 21.88
N THR A 99 16.66 -43.22 21.12
CA THR A 99 16.09 -44.06 20.05
C THR A 99 16.52 -43.63 18.66
N ILE A 100 17.18 -42.48 18.53
CA ILE A 100 17.62 -41.90 17.26
C ILE A 100 19.08 -42.30 17.02
N ASP A 101 19.42 -42.64 15.78
CA ASP A 101 20.79 -42.92 15.37
C ASP A 101 21.67 -41.66 15.51
N GLU A 102 22.92 -41.86 15.90
CA GLU A 102 23.88 -40.78 16.14
C GLU A 102 24.01 -39.74 14.99
N PRO A 103 24.08 -40.12 13.69
CA PRO A 103 24.19 -39.13 12.63
C PRO A 103 22.89 -38.31 12.46
N THR A 104 21.72 -38.93 12.59
CA THR A 104 20.43 -38.20 12.55
C THR A 104 20.28 -37.26 13.75
N ASN A 105 20.70 -37.68 14.95
CA ASN A 105 20.66 -36.82 16.13
C ASN A 105 21.54 -35.56 15.97
N ARG A 106 22.73 -35.69 15.38
CA ARG A 106 23.61 -34.54 15.05
C ARG A 106 22.97 -33.61 14.02
N LEU A 107 22.33 -34.16 12.99
CA LEU A 107 21.62 -33.37 11.98
C LEU A 107 20.45 -32.59 12.60
N LEU A 108 19.63 -33.24 13.43
CA LEU A 108 18.53 -32.60 14.14
C LEU A 108 19.00 -31.47 15.06
N THR A 109 20.13 -31.68 15.75
CA THR A 109 20.76 -30.65 16.59
C THR A 109 21.17 -29.43 15.75
N LEU A 110 21.82 -29.65 14.62
CA LEU A 110 22.22 -28.58 13.69
C LEU A 110 20.99 -27.81 13.19
N VAL A 111 19.96 -28.53 12.74
CA VAL A 111 18.70 -27.93 12.26
C VAL A 111 18.02 -27.11 13.35
N SER A 112 17.98 -27.61 14.59
CA SER A 112 17.39 -26.93 15.74
C SER A 112 18.10 -25.60 16.05
N ILE A 113 19.44 -25.60 16.08
CA ILE A 113 20.23 -24.38 16.32
C ILE A 113 20.05 -23.38 15.19
N MET A 114 20.15 -23.82 13.93
CA MET A 114 19.98 -22.94 12.76
C MET A 114 18.56 -22.37 12.70
N SER A 115 17.54 -23.17 13.02
CA SER A 115 16.14 -22.73 13.05
C SER A 115 15.89 -21.68 14.13
N SER A 116 16.56 -21.79 15.28
CA SER A 116 16.47 -20.80 16.37
C SER A 116 17.07 -19.45 15.96
N ILE A 117 18.23 -19.45 15.30
CA ILE A 117 18.84 -18.24 14.75
C ILE A 117 17.94 -17.63 13.66
N PHE A 118 17.39 -18.47 12.78
CA PHE A 118 16.48 -18.03 11.73
C PHE A 118 15.21 -17.40 12.31
N LEU A 119 14.61 -18.00 13.32
CA LEU A 119 13.44 -17.47 14.02
C LEU A 119 13.74 -16.09 14.65
N LEU A 120 14.92 -15.92 15.25
CA LEU A 120 15.35 -14.64 15.79
C LEU A 120 15.44 -13.57 14.70
N VAL A 121 16.03 -13.90 13.55
CA VAL A 121 16.11 -12.97 12.39
C VAL A 121 14.71 -12.61 11.89
N LEU A 122 13.80 -13.58 11.77
CA LEU A 122 12.41 -13.32 11.38
C LEU A 122 11.69 -12.39 12.38
N ALA A 123 11.89 -12.60 13.67
CA ALA A 123 11.33 -11.74 14.71
C ALA A 123 11.84 -10.30 14.61
N LEU A 124 13.13 -10.10 14.29
CA LEU A 124 13.70 -8.77 14.04
C LEU A 124 13.10 -8.11 12.79
N ILE A 125 12.97 -8.85 11.68
CA ILE A 125 12.38 -8.33 10.44
C ILE A 125 10.92 -7.90 10.67
N GLU A 126 10.13 -8.71 11.40
CA GLU A 126 8.75 -8.36 11.73
C GLU A 126 8.68 -7.10 12.60
N ALA A 127 9.56 -6.99 13.60
CA ALA A 127 9.64 -5.80 14.45
C ALA A 127 9.94 -4.54 13.63
N MET A 128 10.85 -4.62 12.65
CA MET A 128 11.21 -3.50 11.78
C MET A 128 10.09 -3.08 10.80
N ASN A 129 9.09 -3.92 10.56
CA ASN A 129 8.06 -3.61 9.58
C ASN A 129 6.98 -2.65 10.11
N ASP A 130 6.94 -2.43 11.43
CA ASP A 130 6.15 -1.39 12.08
C ASP A 130 4.67 -1.32 11.66
N TYR A 131 4.06 -2.47 11.33
CA TYR A 131 2.68 -2.53 10.84
C TYR A 131 1.68 -1.78 11.74
N ARG A 132 1.89 -1.85 13.06
CA ARG A 132 1.07 -1.14 14.04
C ARG A 132 1.16 0.38 13.91
N ILE A 133 2.36 0.92 13.69
CA ILE A 133 2.58 2.37 13.49
C ILE A 133 1.97 2.80 12.16
N LYS A 134 2.16 2.01 11.10
CA LYS A 134 1.53 2.27 9.79
C LYS A 134 0.00 2.29 9.89
N ALA A 135 -0.59 1.34 10.61
CA ALA A 135 -2.02 1.30 10.88
C ALA A 135 -2.50 2.55 11.63
N HIS A 136 -1.80 2.93 12.70
CA HIS A 136 -2.13 4.10 13.49
C HIS A 136 -2.10 5.38 12.66
N HIS A 137 -1.04 5.60 11.86
CA HIS A 137 -0.97 6.75 10.96
C HIS A 137 -2.13 6.77 9.95
N MET A 138 -2.48 5.63 9.35
CA MET A 138 -3.62 5.55 8.42
C MET A 138 -4.95 5.83 9.11
N HIS A 139 -5.14 5.32 10.32
CA HIS A 139 -6.36 5.54 11.10
C HIS A 139 -6.53 7.00 11.50
N THR A 140 -5.50 7.61 12.11
CA THR A 140 -5.50 9.03 12.51
C THR A 140 -5.72 9.94 11.31
N CYS A 141 -5.06 9.63 10.19
CA CYS A 141 -5.25 10.34 8.93
C CYS A 141 -6.69 10.22 8.39
N ALA A 142 -7.29 9.04 8.48
CA ALA A 142 -8.67 8.81 8.06
C ALA A 142 -9.68 9.56 8.94
N LEU A 143 -9.42 9.66 10.25
CA LEU A 143 -10.21 10.46 11.20
C LEU A 143 -10.14 11.96 10.85
N ALA A 144 -8.94 12.50 10.61
CA ALA A 144 -8.79 13.91 10.23
C ALA A 144 -9.53 14.25 8.91
N VAL A 145 -9.51 13.34 7.92
CA VAL A 145 -10.31 13.51 6.68
C VAL A 145 -11.80 13.33 6.97
N ASN A 146 -12.19 12.48 7.91
CA ASN A 146 -13.59 12.30 8.33
C ASN A 146 -14.16 13.57 8.94
N ASP A 147 -13.43 14.20 9.84
CA ASP A 147 -13.89 15.40 10.54
C ASP A 147 -14.07 16.54 9.53
N LEU A 148 -13.09 16.73 8.64
CA LEU A 148 -13.19 17.71 7.55
C LEU A 148 -14.33 17.39 6.58
N TYR A 149 -14.58 16.11 6.29
CA TYR A 149 -15.71 15.69 5.46
C TYR A 149 -17.05 16.04 6.10
N HIS A 150 -17.21 15.80 7.40
CA HIS A 150 -18.44 16.13 8.11
C HIS A 150 -18.66 17.64 8.19
N GLU A 151 -17.60 18.40 8.50
CA GLU A 151 -17.63 19.87 8.51
C GLU A 151 -18.03 20.42 7.13
N PHE A 152 -17.40 19.94 6.06
CA PHE A 152 -17.71 20.36 4.69
C PHE A 152 -19.14 19.97 4.26
N LYS A 153 -19.60 18.78 4.66
CA LYS A 153 -20.96 18.29 4.38
C LYS A 153 -22.03 19.10 5.10
N ILE A 154 -21.79 19.54 6.33
CA ILE A 154 -22.74 20.35 7.11
C ILE A 154 -22.77 21.78 6.53
N ASN A 155 -21.60 22.37 6.30
CA ASN A 155 -21.51 23.77 5.85
C ASN A 155 -22.02 23.98 4.42
N ARG A 156 -21.89 22.98 3.53
CA ARG A 156 -22.23 23.07 2.10
C ARG A 156 -21.93 24.44 1.49
N PRO A 157 -20.66 24.89 1.52
CA PRO A 157 -20.32 26.23 1.07
C PRO A 157 -20.71 26.43 -0.40
N SER A 158 -21.44 27.51 -0.66
CA SER A 158 -21.82 27.96 -2.00
C SER A 158 -20.77 28.88 -2.62
N ASP A 159 -19.90 29.47 -1.80
CA ASP A 159 -18.83 30.37 -2.22
C ASP A 159 -17.54 29.61 -2.64
N ALA A 160 -16.92 30.11 -3.70
CA ALA A 160 -15.69 29.56 -4.26
C ALA A 160 -14.51 29.66 -3.31
N ALA A 161 -14.37 30.77 -2.59
CA ALA A 161 -13.25 30.95 -1.65
C ALA A 161 -13.36 29.96 -0.49
N ALA A 162 -14.57 29.78 0.06
CA ALA A 162 -14.83 28.77 1.08
C ALA A 162 -14.50 27.35 0.61
N VAL A 163 -14.92 26.95 -0.60
CA VAL A 163 -14.59 25.63 -1.16
C VAL A 163 -13.07 25.45 -1.34
N GLN A 164 -12.35 26.48 -1.77
CA GLN A 164 -10.89 26.43 -1.91
C GLN A 164 -10.19 26.29 -0.55
N GLU A 165 -10.69 26.93 0.50
CA GLU A 165 -10.12 26.79 1.84
C GLU A 165 -10.28 25.36 2.37
N PHE A 166 -11.47 24.74 2.21
CA PHE A 166 -11.66 23.33 2.54
C PHE A 166 -10.74 22.41 1.73
N ARG A 167 -10.51 22.73 0.45
CA ARG A 167 -9.59 21.98 -0.40
C ARG A 167 -8.14 22.12 0.06
N ARG A 168 -7.73 23.30 0.52
CA ARG A 168 -6.40 23.56 1.09
C ARG A 168 -6.19 22.72 2.35
N ARG A 169 -7.12 22.81 3.31
CA ARG A 169 -7.12 22.01 4.55
C ARG A 169 -7.10 20.51 4.27
N TYR A 170 -7.89 20.06 3.29
CA TYR A 170 -7.89 18.66 2.86
C TYR A 170 -6.51 18.21 2.34
N ASN A 171 -5.89 18.99 1.46
CA ASN A 171 -4.57 18.67 0.93
C ASN A 171 -3.49 18.68 2.01
N GLU A 172 -3.59 19.56 2.99
CA GLU A 172 -2.71 19.61 4.16
C GLU A 172 -2.81 18.32 4.99
N VAL A 173 -4.03 17.90 5.32
CA VAL A 173 -4.28 16.62 6.02
C VAL A 173 -3.79 15.43 5.18
N VAL A 174 -3.98 15.44 3.86
CA VAL A 174 -3.51 14.34 3.01
C VAL A 174 -1.98 14.26 2.96
N ARG A 175 -1.29 15.42 2.94
CA ARG A 175 0.17 15.53 2.88
C ARG A 175 0.85 15.23 4.21
N SER A 176 0.18 15.46 5.35
CA SER A 176 0.75 15.13 6.66
C SER A 176 0.83 13.63 6.94
N CYS A 177 0.18 12.80 6.12
CA CYS A 177 0.19 11.36 6.28
C CYS A 177 1.43 10.73 5.62
N PRO A 178 2.31 10.06 6.36
CA PRO A 178 3.61 9.61 5.86
C PRO A 178 3.52 8.45 4.86
N ILE A 179 2.40 7.73 4.85
CA ILE A 179 2.21 6.51 4.07
C ILE A 179 0.94 6.65 3.23
N ASN A 180 0.91 6.03 2.06
CA ASN A 180 -0.25 6.02 1.19
C ASN A 180 -0.97 4.67 1.24
N HIS A 181 -2.27 4.67 0.94
CA HIS A 181 -3.05 3.45 0.80
C HIS A 181 -2.67 2.71 -0.49
N SER A 182 -2.85 1.39 -0.51
CA SER A 182 -2.63 0.57 -1.70
C SER A 182 -3.85 0.58 -2.63
N ARG A 183 -3.69 0.00 -3.83
CA ARG A 183 -4.82 -0.20 -4.77
C ARG A 183 -5.87 -1.17 -4.22
N VAL A 184 -5.43 -2.18 -3.46
CA VAL A 184 -6.32 -3.17 -2.83
C VAL A 184 -7.21 -2.49 -1.78
N ASP A 185 -6.66 -1.53 -1.04
CA ASP A 185 -7.42 -0.76 -0.04
C ASP A 185 -8.50 0.10 -0.70
N TYR A 186 -8.19 0.71 -1.84
CA TYR A 186 -9.17 1.45 -2.64
C TYR A 186 -10.24 0.53 -3.23
N ALA A 187 -9.86 -0.64 -3.76
CA ALA A 187 -10.80 -1.62 -4.30
C ALA A 187 -11.76 -2.11 -3.21
N MET A 188 -11.27 -2.36 -2.00
CA MET A 188 -12.08 -2.76 -0.85
C MET A 188 -13.06 -1.64 -0.42
N ALA A 189 -12.57 -0.40 -0.33
CA ALA A 189 -13.42 0.75 -0.04
C ALA A 189 -14.48 1.02 -1.12
N ARG A 190 -14.19 0.70 -2.39
CA ARG A 190 -15.16 0.74 -3.48
C ARG A 190 -16.16 -0.42 -3.37
N ALA A 191 -15.71 -1.60 -2.96
CA ALA A 191 -16.54 -2.79 -2.81
C ALA A 191 -17.67 -2.63 -1.78
N GLU A 192 -17.47 -1.77 -0.77
CA GLU A 192 -18.48 -1.42 0.22
C GLU A 192 -19.60 -0.49 -0.32
N ARG A 193 -19.41 0.10 -1.51
CA ARG A 193 -20.33 1.11 -2.08
C ARG A 193 -21.37 0.55 -3.06
N GLY A 194 -21.59 -0.77 -3.05
CA GLY A 194 -22.61 -1.40 -3.89
C GLY A 194 -22.18 -1.64 -5.33
N VAL A 195 -20.91 -2.00 -5.55
CA VAL A 195 -20.45 -2.55 -6.84
C VAL A 195 -21.01 -3.96 -7.10
N PRO A 196 -21.00 -4.43 -8.36
CA PRO A 196 -21.40 -5.79 -8.70
C PRO A 196 -20.67 -6.84 -7.85
N TRP A 197 -21.33 -7.98 -7.62
CA TRP A 197 -20.77 -9.05 -6.78
C TRP A 197 -19.42 -9.59 -7.30
N THR A 198 -19.19 -9.57 -8.60
CA THR A 198 -17.93 -10.01 -9.23
C THR A 198 -16.74 -9.13 -8.84
N GLU A 199 -16.90 -7.80 -8.87
CA GLU A 199 -15.87 -6.85 -8.41
C GLU A 199 -15.64 -6.95 -6.91
N LYS A 200 -16.71 -7.19 -6.14
CA LYS A 200 -16.61 -7.40 -4.70
C LYS A 200 -15.85 -8.69 -4.37
N ALA A 201 -16.11 -9.77 -5.11
CA ALA A 201 -15.42 -11.04 -4.96
C ALA A 201 -13.95 -10.92 -5.36
N SER A 202 -13.63 -10.26 -6.47
CA SER A 202 -12.24 -10.08 -6.92
C SER A 202 -11.44 -9.20 -5.95
N ALA A 203 -12.02 -8.11 -5.44
CA ALA A 203 -11.38 -7.26 -4.43
C ALA A 203 -11.10 -8.04 -3.13
N ARG A 204 -12.06 -8.86 -2.68
CA ARG A 204 -11.88 -9.73 -1.50
C ARG A 204 -10.85 -10.82 -1.72
N LEU A 205 -10.81 -11.42 -2.91
CA LEU A 205 -9.82 -12.46 -3.24
C LEU A 205 -8.41 -11.87 -3.29
N GLN A 206 -8.23 -10.73 -3.96
CA GLN A 206 -6.93 -10.03 -3.98
C GLN A 206 -6.49 -9.64 -2.56
N TYR A 207 -7.41 -9.12 -1.75
CA TYR A 207 -7.15 -8.83 -0.34
C TYR A 207 -6.76 -10.09 0.43
N ALA A 208 -7.49 -11.19 0.23
CA ALA A 208 -7.21 -12.45 0.91
C ALA A 208 -5.84 -13.02 0.51
N CYS A 209 -5.49 -12.99 -0.78
CA CYS A 209 -4.18 -13.41 -1.25
C CYS A 209 -3.05 -12.52 -0.67
N ASP A 210 -3.18 -11.19 -0.72
CA ASP A 210 -2.16 -10.25 -0.23
C ASP A 210 -1.93 -10.35 1.30
N VAL A 211 -2.96 -10.75 2.04
CA VAL A 211 -2.91 -10.84 3.50
C VAL A 211 -2.57 -12.25 3.98
N TYR A 212 -3.16 -13.30 3.39
CA TYR A 212 -3.10 -14.66 3.96
C TYR A 212 -2.21 -15.62 3.18
N ALA A 213 -1.87 -15.38 1.91
CA ALA A 213 -1.17 -16.39 1.10
C ALA A 213 0.20 -16.77 1.68
N LEU A 214 1.00 -15.78 2.08
CA LEU A 214 2.34 -16.01 2.62
C LEU A 214 2.29 -16.76 3.96
N TYR A 215 1.40 -16.34 4.88
CA TYR A 215 1.27 -16.96 6.21
C TYR A 215 0.61 -18.35 6.15
N GLY A 216 -0.38 -18.53 5.27
CA GLY A 216 -0.99 -19.83 5.04
C GLY A 216 0.01 -20.83 4.48
N LEU A 217 0.86 -20.39 3.54
CA LEU A 217 1.94 -21.23 3.00
C LEU A 217 2.94 -21.61 4.10
N SER A 218 3.40 -20.65 4.91
CA SER A 218 4.37 -20.96 5.97
C SER A 218 3.84 -21.90 7.06
N MET A 219 2.53 -21.87 7.34
CA MET A 219 1.87 -22.81 8.25
C MET A 219 1.71 -24.21 7.66
N ALA A 220 1.52 -24.32 6.34
CA ALA A 220 1.30 -25.61 5.68
C ALA A 220 2.59 -26.39 5.42
N VAL A 221 3.75 -25.71 5.33
CA VAL A 221 5.03 -26.37 5.03
C VAL A 221 5.39 -27.45 6.07
N PRO A 222 5.37 -27.20 7.40
CA PRO A 222 5.73 -28.21 8.39
C PRO A 222 4.91 -29.51 8.33
N PRO A 223 3.55 -29.50 8.30
CA PRO A 223 2.79 -30.74 8.18
C PRO A 223 2.98 -31.43 6.83
N ILE A 224 3.17 -30.70 5.73
CA ILE A 224 3.47 -31.31 4.42
C ILE A 224 4.81 -32.05 4.45
N VAL A 225 5.84 -31.45 5.06
CA VAL A 225 7.14 -32.10 5.24
C VAL A 225 6.97 -33.38 6.05
N LEU A 226 6.26 -33.34 7.19
CA LEU A 226 6.00 -34.55 7.99
C LEU A 226 5.24 -35.63 7.23
N LEU A 227 4.31 -35.27 6.36
CA LEU A 227 3.57 -36.23 5.52
C LEU A 227 4.44 -36.84 4.41
N LEU A 228 5.41 -36.09 3.87
CA LEU A 228 6.34 -36.56 2.83
C LEU A 228 7.44 -37.48 3.39
N PHE A 229 7.82 -37.31 4.66
CA PHE A 229 8.82 -38.12 5.35
C PHE A 229 8.21 -39.29 6.16
N ARG A 230 6.91 -39.54 6.03
CA ARG A 230 6.24 -40.73 6.57
C ARG A 230 6.34 -41.90 5.60
#